data_AF-A0A957D1P1-F1
#
_entry.id   AF-A0A957D1P1-F1
#
_cell.length_a   1.000
_cell.length_b   1.000
_cell.length_c   1.000
_cell.angle_alpha   90.00
_cell.angle_beta   90.00
_cell.angle_gamma   90.00
#
_symmetry.space_group_name_H-M   'P 1'
#
loop_
_entity.id
_entity.type
_entity.pdbx_description
1 polymer ?
#
loop_
_entity_poly.entity_id
_entity_poly.type
_entity_poly.pdbx_seq_one_letter_code
_entity_poly.pdbx_strand_id
1 'polypeptide(L)'
;QRVHSTATLVALAPLYAQVDAADVGESLLLTAVVQEPGSLDVLLALGDFYVGQGNTDAAWDYYQQLLTLSPGLPIGYLRLSNLANDLGDRTQADLYAALVQELGLAGTSQ
;
A
#
# COMPACT_ATOMS: atom_id res chain seq x y z
N GLN A 1 20.88 -2.35 -21.11
CA GLN A 1 20.14 -1.40 -20.25
C GLN A 1 20.10 -2.01 -18.87
N ARG A 2 20.46 -1.26 -17.81
CA ARG A 2 20.29 -1.75 -16.43
C ARG A 2 18.81 -1.62 -16.10
N VAL A 3 18.11 -2.75 -16.11
CA VAL A 3 16.74 -2.81 -15.57
C VAL A 3 16.90 -2.64 -14.05
N HIS A 4 16.28 -1.60 -13.49
CA HIS A 4 16.22 -1.45 -12.03
C HIS A 4 15.31 -2.54 -11.49
N SER A 5 15.71 -3.19 -10.38
CA SER A 5 14.85 -4.17 -9.71
C SER A 5 13.59 -3.49 -9.17
N THR A 6 12.50 -4.24 -9.07
CA THR A 6 11.24 -3.78 -8.45
C THR A 6 11.47 -3.19 -7.06
N ALA A 7 12.30 -3.83 -6.24
CA ALA A 7 12.70 -3.31 -4.93
C ALA A 7 13.38 -1.92 -5.01
N THR A 8 14.20 -1.67 -6.03
CA THR A 8 14.83 -0.35 -6.25
C THR A 8 13.78 0.67 -6.67
N LEU A 9 12.86 0.29 -7.56
CA LEU A 9 11.78 1.17 -8.03
C LEU A 9 10.86 1.58 -6.88
N VAL A 10 10.46 0.62 -6.04
CA VAL A 10 9.67 0.83 -4.83
C VAL A 10 10.37 1.75 -3.84
N ALA A 11 11.68 1.58 -3.63
CA ALA A 11 12.44 2.42 -2.71
C ALA A 11 12.64 3.86 -3.21
N LEU A 12 12.71 4.08 -4.52
CA LEU A 12 12.92 5.40 -5.10
C LEU A 12 11.63 6.22 -5.19
N ALA A 13 10.48 5.58 -5.44
CA ALA A 13 9.24 6.30 -5.71
C ALA A 13 8.81 7.30 -4.60
N PRO A 14 8.89 6.97 -3.30
CA PRO A 14 8.56 7.94 -2.24
C PRO A 14 9.50 9.16 -2.19
N LEU A 15 10.73 9.05 -2.72
CA LEU A 15 11.65 10.19 -2.80
C LEU A 15 11.19 11.22 -3.85
N TYR A 16 10.49 10.75 -4.88
CA TYR A 16 9.90 11.60 -5.92
C TYR A 16 8.50 12.10 -5.56
N ALA A 17 7.82 11.48 -4.58
CA ALA A 17 6.51 11.90 -4.08
C ALA A 17 6.50 13.29 -3.42
N GLN A 18 7.60 13.66 -2.74
CA GLN A 18 7.69 14.90 -1.97
C GLN A 18 8.15 16.13 -2.79
N VAL A 19 8.32 15.96 -4.11
CA VAL A 19 8.81 17.00 -5.02
C VAL A 19 7.75 17.20 -6.12
N ASP A 20 7.87 18.25 -6.94
CA ASP A 20 7.08 18.48 -8.16
C ASP A 20 7.32 17.42 -9.27
N ALA A 21 7.70 16.19 -8.87
CA ALA A 21 8.11 15.05 -9.68
C ALA A 21 7.34 13.77 -9.28
N ALA A 22 6.13 13.91 -8.73
CA ALA A 22 5.29 12.78 -8.33
C ALA A 22 4.94 11.87 -9.52
N ASP A 23 4.83 12.43 -10.72
CA ASP A 23 4.69 11.69 -11.98
C ASP A 23 5.82 10.66 -12.18
N VAL A 24 7.07 11.01 -11.83
CA VAL A 24 8.21 10.10 -11.87
C VAL A 24 8.04 8.99 -10.86
N GLY A 25 7.65 9.31 -9.61
CA GLY A 25 7.41 8.33 -8.56
C GLY A 25 6.35 7.30 -8.95
N GLU A 26 5.22 7.78 -9.48
CA GLU A 26 4.14 6.93 -10.00
C GLU A 26 4.63 6.05 -11.15
N SER A 27 5.36 6.62 -12.13
CA SER A 27 5.89 5.86 -13.26
C SER A 27 6.86 4.75 -12.84
N LEU A 28 7.66 4.97 -11.78
CA LEU A 28 8.56 3.96 -11.24
C LEU A 28 7.77 2.79 -10.65
N LEU A 29 6.70 3.06 -9.89
CA LEU A 29 5.85 2.04 -9.31
C LEU A 29 5.04 1.28 -10.36
N LEU A 30 4.49 1.97 -11.36
CA LEU A 30 3.80 1.32 -12.48
C LEU A 30 4.75 0.40 -13.26
N THR A 31 6.01 0.81 -13.43
CA THR A 31 7.04 -0.06 -14.01
C THR A 31 7.28 -1.30 -13.13
N ALA A 32 7.28 -1.15 -11.80
CA ALA A 32 7.42 -2.27 -10.87
C ALA A 32 6.24 -3.25 -10.97
N VAL A 33 5.00 -2.75 -11.15
CA VAL A 33 3.80 -3.59 -11.37
C VAL A 33 3.93 -4.43 -12.64
N VAL A 34 4.43 -3.84 -13.72
CA VAL A 34 4.63 -4.56 -15.00
C VAL A 34 5.69 -5.65 -14.86
N GLN A 35 6.75 -5.41 -14.08
CA GLN A 35 7.80 -6.39 -13.84
C GLN A 35 7.34 -7.54 -12.94
N GLU A 36 6.60 -7.23 -11.88
CA GLU A 36 6.11 -8.22 -10.91
C GLU A 36 4.61 -8.00 -10.63
N PRO A 37 3.74 -8.46 -11.53
CA PRO A 37 2.29 -8.36 -11.33
C PRO A 37 1.88 -9.13 -10.07
N GLY A 38 1.14 -8.47 -9.18
CA GLY A 38 0.69 -9.06 -7.92
C GLY A 38 1.73 -9.11 -6.80
N SER A 39 2.87 -8.44 -6.96
CA SER A 39 3.81 -8.24 -5.85
C SER A 39 3.13 -7.43 -4.74
N LEU A 40 3.01 -8.03 -3.55
CA LEU A 40 2.38 -7.41 -2.40
C LEU A 40 3.13 -6.13 -1.98
N ASP A 41 4.46 -6.14 -2.05
CA ASP A 41 5.27 -4.97 -1.72
C ASP A 41 5.03 -3.81 -2.69
N VAL A 42 4.86 -4.10 -3.98
CA VAL A 42 4.57 -3.09 -5.00
C VAL A 42 3.17 -2.51 -4.83
N LEU A 43 2.17 -3.35 -4.55
CA LEU A 43 0.80 -2.90 -4.29
C LEU A 43 0.71 -2.04 -3.02
N LEU A 44 1.41 -2.45 -1.96
CA LEU A 44 1.53 -1.66 -0.74
C LEU A 44 2.20 -0.31 -1.01
N ALA A 45 3.29 -0.29 -1.78
CA ALA A 45 3.99 0.94 -2.13
C ALA A 45 3.15 1.90 -2.98
N LEU A 46 2.34 1.39 -3.91
CA LEU A 46 1.37 2.21 -4.66
C LEU A 46 0.32 2.82 -3.75
N GLY A 47 -0.25 2.01 -2.85
CA GLY A 47 -1.18 2.52 -1.85
C GLY A 47 -0.56 3.65 -1.02
N ASP A 48 0.61 3.41 -0.43
CA ASP A 48 1.34 4.38 0.39
C ASP A 48 1.68 5.65 -0.42
N PHE A 49 2.05 5.49 -1.69
CA PHE A 49 2.34 6.60 -2.60
C PHE A 49 1.10 7.48 -2.83
N TYR A 50 -0.05 6.89 -3.16
CA TYR A 50 -1.27 7.66 -3.39
C TYR A 50 -1.83 8.30 -2.12
N VAL A 51 -1.63 7.69 -0.94
CA VAL A 51 -1.90 8.37 0.34
C VAL A 51 -1.06 9.64 0.45
N GLY A 52 0.24 9.57 0.15
CA GLY A 52 1.13 10.72 0.16
C GLY A 52 0.70 11.84 -0.81
N GLN A 53 0.09 11.47 -1.94
CA GLN A 53 -0.48 12.41 -2.91
C GLN A 53 -1.89 12.91 -2.57
N GLY A 54 -2.50 12.43 -1.49
CA GLY A 54 -3.88 12.74 -1.12
C GLY A 54 -4.93 12.10 -2.05
N ASN A 55 -4.54 11.17 -2.93
CA ASN A 55 -5.46 10.41 -3.76
C ASN A 55 -5.95 9.17 -2.99
N THR A 56 -6.90 9.40 -2.11
CA THR A 56 -7.42 8.37 -1.19
C THR A 56 -8.13 7.24 -1.91
N ASP A 57 -8.80 7.52 -3.04
CA ASP A 57 -9.52 6.52 -3.83
C ASP A 57 -8.55 5.52 -4.44
N ALA A 58 -7.48 6.01 -5.09
CA ALA A 58 -6.45 5.12 -5.64
C ALA A 58 -5.74 4.34 -4.53
N ALA A 59 -5.41 4.98 -3.41
CA ALA A 59 -4.79 4.30 -2.28
C ALA A 59 -5.65 3.13 -1.76
N TRP A 60 -6.94 3.36 -1.60
CA TRP A 60 -7.92 2.36 -1.21
C TRP A 60 -7.94 1.17 -2.17
N ASP A 61 -8.03 1.42 -3.47
CA ASP A 61 -8.07 0.38 -4.50
C ASP A 61 -6.82 -0.53 -4.46
N TYR A 62 -5.64 0.04 -4.28
CA TYR A 62 -4.40 -0.75 -4.19
C TYR A 62 -4.30 -1.56 -2.90
N TYR A 63 -4.73 -1.01 -1.76
CA TYR A 63 -4.81 -1.78 -0.52
C TYR A 63 -5.87 -2.89 -0.60
N GLN A 64 -6.98 -2.68 -1.31
CA GLN A 64 -7.96 -3.74 -1.55
C GLN A 64 -7.43 -4.85 -2.46
N GLN A 65 -6.68 -4.50 -3.51
CA GLN A 65 -6.00 -5.50 -4.35
C GLN A 65 -4.98 -6.30 -3.55
N LEU A 66 -4.19 -5.64 -2.70
CA LEU A 66 -3.25 -6.29 -1.77
C LEU A 66 -3.96 -7.33 -0.90
N LEU A 67 -5.09 -6.96 -0.30
CA LEU A 67 -5.88 -7.85 0.56
C LEU A 67 -6.66 -8.90 -0.22
N THR A 68 -6.95 -8.69 -1.50
CA THR A 68 -7.53 -9.71 -2.37
C THR A 68 -6.51 -10.83 -2.63
N LEU A 69 -5.24 -10.48 -2.82
CA LEU A 69 -4.15 -11.44 -3.00
C LEU A 69 -3.72 -12.10 -1.70
N SER A 70 -3.73 -11.36 -0.59
CA SER A 70 -3.37 -11.88 0.73
C SER A 70 -4.33 -11.38 1.82
N PRO A 71 -5.50 -12.04 1.99
CA PRO A 71 -6.49 -11.67 3.00
C PRO A 71 -6.00 -11.78 4.45
N GLY A 72 -4.93 -12.55 4.69
CA GLY A 72 -4.33 -12.70 6.02
C GLY A 72 -3.23 -11.70 6.32
N LEU A 73 -3.04 -10.66 5.50
CA LEU A 73 -1.92 -9.72 5.62
C LEU A 73 -2.31 -8.53 6.53
N PRO A 74 -1.81 -8.45 7.77
CA PRO A 74 -2.25 -7.42 8.71
C PRO A 74 -1.89 -6.00 8.25
N ILE A 75 -0.77 -5.84 7.52
CA ILE A 75 -0.33 -4.52 7.05
C ILE A 75 -1.34 -3.86 6.11
N GLY A 76 -2.08 -4.63 5.29
CA GLY A 76 -3.11 -4.09 4.40
C GLY A 76 -4.28 -3.48 5.18
N TYR A 77 -4.77 -4.17 6.21
CA TYR A 77 -5.82 -3.64 7.09
C TYR A 77 -5.33 -2.47 7.94
N LEU A 78 -4.06 -2.48 8.37
CA LEU A 78 -3.48 -1.35 9.09
C LEU A 78 -3.48 -0.08 8.23
N ARG A 79 -3.14 -0.20 6.93
CA ARG A 79 -3.20 0.93 6.00
C ARG A 79 -4.61 1.43 5.76
N LEU A 80 -5.58 0.54 5.56
CA LEU A 80 -6.99 0.92 5.43
C LEU A 80 -7.54 1.58 6.72
N SER A 81 -7.15 1.11 7.90
CA SER A 81 -7.52 1.71 9.18
C SER A 81 -7.00 3.15 9.30
N ASN A 82 -5.72 3.37 8.95
CA ASN A 82 -5.13 4.71 8.94
C ASN A 82 -5.80 5.63 7.92
N LEU A 83 -6.03 5.15 6.70
CA LEU A 83 -6.71 5.91 5.65
C LEU A 83 -8.14 6.31 6.07
N ALA A 84 -8.89 5.38 6.69
CA ALA A 84 -10.23 5.67 7.22
C ALA A 84 -10.19 6.70 8.36
N ASN A 85 -9.19 6.65 9.24
CA ASN A 85 -8.98 7.68 10.27
C ASN A 85 -8.71 9.06 9.66
N ASP A 86 -7.86 9.14 8.64
CA ASP A 86 -7.54 10.39 7.95
C ASP A 86 -8.76 10.99 7.24
N LEU A 87 -9.66 10.12 6.74
CA LEU A 87 -10.95 10.50 6.16
C LEU A 87 -12.04 10.82 7.20
N GLY A 88 -11.79 10.57 8.49
CA GLY A 88 -12.74 10.77 9.58
C GLY A 88 -13.79 9.65 9.73
N ASP A 89 -13.69 8.56 8.98
CA ASP A 89 -14.55 7.37 9.13
C ASP A 89 -14.02 6.46 10.25
N ARG A 90 -14.29 6.89 11.49
CA ARG A 90 -13.88 6.14 12.69
C ARG A 90 -14.46 4.72 12.74
N THR A 91 -15.66 4.52 12.20
CA THR A 91 -16.32 3.21 12.23
C THR A 91 -15.54 2.21 11.39
N GLN A 92 -15.14 2.59 10.17
CA GLN A 92 -14.28 1.72 9.35
C GLN A 92 -12.88 1.56 9.95
N ALA A 93 -12.31 2.64 10.50
CA ALA A 93 -11.00 2.58 11.12
C ALA A 93 -10.93 1.56 12.27
N ASP A 94 -11.93 1.56 13.15
CA ASP A 94 -12.05 0.63 14.28
C ASP A 94 -12.26 -0.81 13.80
N LEU A 95 -13.06 -1.01 12.76
CA LEU A 95 -13.28 -2.33 12.15
C LEU A 95 -11.96 -2.92 11.62
N TYR A 96 -11.20 -2.14 10.85
CA TYR A 96 -9.92 -2.60 10.32
C TYR A 96 -8.87 -2.80 11.41
N ALA A 97 -8.84 -1.95 12.44
CA ALA A 97 -7.95 -2.12 13.59
C ALA A 97 -8.24 -3.39 14.39
N ALA A 98 -9.51 -3.80 14.49
CA ALA A 98 -9.89 -5.06 15.12
C ALA A 98 -9.38 -6.27 14.30
N LEU A 99 -9.50 -6.23 12.97
CA LEU A 99 -8.99 -7.27 12.07
C LEU A 99 -7.47 -7.43 12.17
N VAL A 100 -6.72 -6.32 12.28
CA VAL A 100 -5.26 -6.37 12.48
C VAL A 100 -4.91 -7.12 13.77
N GLN A 101 -5.61 -6.84 14.86
CA GLN A 101 -5.40 -7.52 16.14
C GLN A 101 -5.71 -9.02 16.04
N GLU A 102 -6.84 -9.38 15.42
CA GLU A 102 -7.25 -10.78 15.24
C GLU A 102 -6.21 -11.58 14.44
N LEU A 103 -5.76 -11.04 13.30
CA LEU A 103 -4.75 -11.68 12.45
C LEU A 103 -3.38 -11.78 13.14
N GLY A 104 -3.01 -10.77 13.94
CA GLY A 104 -1.78 -10.78 14.73
C GLY A 104 -1.76 -11.90 15.79
N LEU A 105 -2.90 -12.14 16.44
CA LEU A 105 -3.05 -13.21 17.44
C LEU A 105 -3.07 -14.60 16.80
N ALA A 106 -3.70 -14.74 15.64
CA ALA A 106 -3.73 -15.99 14.88
C ALA A 106 -2.31 -16.44 14.46
N GLY A 107 -1.41 -15.51 14.13
CA GLY A 107 -0.02 -15.80 13.77
C GLY A 107 0.88 -16.21 14.95
N THR A 108 0.53 -15.85 16.19
CA THR A 108 1.31 -16.20 17.39
C THR A 108 0.98 -17.58 18.00
N SER A 109 0.07 -18.32 17.38
CA SER A 109 -0.49 -19.58 17.91
C SER A 109 0.29 -20.84 17.50
N GLN A 110 1.61 -20.77 17.31
CA GLN A 110 2.46 -21.95 16.99
C GLN A 110 3.49 -22.25 18.07
#